data_AF-A0A2N2CRH7-F1
#
_entry.id   AF-A0A2N2CRH7-F1
#
_cell.length_a   1.000
_cell.length_b   1.000
_cell.length_c   1.000
_cell.angle_alpha   90.00
_cell.angle_beta   90.00
_cell.angle_gamma   90.00
#
_symmetry.space_group_name_H-M   'P 1'
#
loop_
_entity.id
_entity.type
_entity.pdbx_description
1 polymer ?
#
loop_
_entity_poly.entity_id
_entity_poly.type
_entity_poly.pdbx_seq_one_letter_code
_entity_poly.pdbx_strand_id
1 'polypeptide(L)' 'MSLTEIEALPKDVLLPTDVAEYLACDPHYIRMQARAKPELLGFPVIVIGNRTKIPKEAFVNWCRKGGRLA' A
#
# COMPACT_ATOMS: atom_id res chain seq x y z
N MET A 1 -11.20 -6.55 2.47
CA MET A 1 -10.74 -5.92 3.72
C MET A 1 -11.03 -4.42 3.65
N SER A 2 -11.54 -3.87 4.74
CA SER A 2 -11.85 -2.45 4.98
C SER A 2 -10.65 -1.69 5.54
N LEU A 3 -10.73 -0.36 5.55
CA LEU A 3 -9.67 0.49 6.12
C LEU A 3 -9.50 0.23 7.63
N THR A 4 -10.60 0.06 8.36
CA THR A 4 -10.57 -0.21 9.81
C THR A 4 -9.85 -1.52 10.14
N GLU A 5 -10.03 -2.55 9.31
CA GLU A 5 -9.32 -3.82 9.47
C GLU A 5 -7.82 -3.66 9.22
N ILE A 6 -7.41 -2.84 8.25
CA ILE A 6 -5.99 -2.52 8.00
C ILE A 6 -5.37 -1.82 9.21
N GLU A 7 -6.06 -0.86 9.80
CA GLU A 7 -5.60 -0.11 10.98
C GLU A 7 -5.39 -1.04 12.18
N ALA A 8 -6.27 -2.03 12.35
CA ALA A 8 -6.23 -3.03 13.42
C ALA A 8 -5.10 -4.06 13.28
N LEU A 9 -4.41 -4.14 12.12
CA LEU A 9 -3.30 -5.07 11.95
C LEU A 9 -2.14 -4.71 12.91
N PRO A 10 -1.61 -5.69 13.68
CA PRO A 10 -0.54 -5.47 14.65
C PRO A 10 0.84 -5.41 13.98
N LYS A 11 0.97 -4.60 12.92
CA LYS A 11 2.21 -4.39 12.17
C LYS A 11 2.29 -2.96 11.66
N ASP A 12 3.50 -2.41 11.61
CA ASP A 12 3.78 -1.06 11.11
C ASP A 12 4.01 -1.02 9.60
N VAL A 13 4.27 -2.19 9.01
CA VAL A 13 4.57 -2.35 7.59
C VAL A 13 3.62 -3.37 6.99
N LEU A 14 2.86 -2.91 6.00
CA LEU A 14 1.96 -3.72 5.18
C LEU A 14 2.72 -4.34 4.01
N LEU A 15 2.23 -5.50 3.60
CA LEU A 15 2.61 -6.20 2.38
C LEU A 15 1.61 -5.83 1.27
N PRO A 16 2.01 -6.00 -0.01
CA PRO A 16 1.09 -5.86 -1.13
C PRO A 16 -0.19 -6.67 -0.98
N THR A 17 -0.13 -7.85 -0.36
CA THR A 17 -1.30 -8.70 -0.10
C THR A 17 -2.29 -8.08 0.89
N ASP A 18 -1.81 -7.29 1.84
CA ASP A 18 -2.69 -6.61 2.80
C ASP A 18 -3.47 -5.50 2.11
N VAL A 19 -2.81 -4.68 1.29
CA VAL A 19 -3.46 -3.53 0.64
C VAL A 19 -4.25 -3.91 -0.61
N ALA A 20 -3.87 -5.01 -1.28
CA ALA A 20 -4.49 -5.46 -2.53
C ALA A 20 -5.98 -5.77 -2.37
N GLU A 21 -6.37 -6.34 -1.23
CA GLU A 21 -7.76 -6.66 -0.94
C GLU A 21 -8.61 -5.39 -0.75
N TYR A 22 -8.04 -4.33 -0.17
CA TYR A 22 -8.68 -3.03 -0.06
C TYR A 22 -8.77 -2.30 -1.41
N LEU A 23 -7.73 -2.41 -2.24
CA LEU A 23 -7.66 -1.81 -3.57
C LEU A 23 -8.38 -2.62 -4.66
N ALA A 24 -8.94 -3.78 -4.31
CA ALA A 24 -9.59 -4.73 -5.22
C ALA A 24 -8.72 -5.08 -6.45
N CYS A 25 -7.43 -5.33 -6.25
CA CYS A 25 -6.48 -5.65 -7.32
C CYS A 25 -5.56 -6.83 -6.98
N ASP A 26 -4.85 -7.36 -7.98
CA ASP A 26 -3.84 -8.39 -7.72
C ASP A 26 -2.59 -7.75 -7.07
N PRO A 27 -2.07 -8.31 -5.95
CA PRO A 27 -0.88 -7.79 -5.28
C PRO A 27 0.37 -7.78 -6.17
N HIS A 28 0.44 -8.62 -7.22
CA HIS A 28 1.49 -8.60 -8.23
C HIS A 28 1.53 -7.26 -8.99
N TYR A 29 0.39 -6.66 -9.30
CA TYR A 29 0.35 -5.36 -9.97
C TYR A 29 0.95 -4.26 -9.11
N ILE A 30 0.70 -4.28 -7.79
CA ILE A 30 1.32 -3.35 -6.83
C ILE A 30 2.85 -3.53 -6.84
N ARG A 31 3.34 -4.78 -6.86
CA ARG A 31 4.78 -5.06 -6.90
C ARG A 31 5.42 -4.57 -8.20
N MET A 32 4.77 -4.83 -9.34
CA MET A 32 5.22 -4.34 -10.64
C MET A 32 5.27 -2.81 -10.68
N GLN A 33 4.17 -2.16 -10.28
CA GLN A 33 4.05 -0.71 -10.26
C GLN A 33 5.08 -0.06 -9.33
N ALA A 34 5.27 -0.62 -8.12
CA ALA A 34 6.26 -0.13 -7.15
C ALA A 34 7.70 -0.17 -7.68
N ARG A 35 8.03 -1.12 -8.57
CA ARG A 35 9.36 -1.24 -9.17
C ARG A 35 9.52 -0.37 -10.42
N ALA A 36 8.47 -0.24 -11.22
CA ALA A 36 8.53 0.45 -12.49
C ALA A 36 8.33 1.97 -12.34
N LYS A 37 7.28 2.36 -11.63
CA LYS A 37 6.82 3.76 -11.47
C LYS A 37 6.08 3.92 -10.13
N PRO A 38 6.78 3.90 -8.99
CA PRO A 38 6.17 3.95 -7.66
C PRO A 38 5.32 5.20 -7.42
N GLU A 39 5.63 6.33 -8.07
CA GLU A 39 4.89 7.58 -8.00
C GLU A 39 3.43 7.47 -8.41
N LEU A 40 3.08 6.50 -9.28
CA LEU A 40 1.72 6.26 -9.74
C LEU A 40 0.83 5.54 -8.73
N LEU A 41 1.39 4.97 -7.66
CA LEU A 41 0.59 4.34 -6.60
C LEU A 41 -0.15 5.37 -5.74
N GLY A 42 0.33 6.61 -5.69
CA GLY A 42 -0.24 7.67 -4.86
C GLY A 42 0.13 7.59 -3.36
N PHE A 43 0.78 6.50 -2.93
CA PHE A 43 1.26 6.33 -1.55
C PHE A 43 2.72 5.83 -1.50
N PRO A 44 3.46 6.13 -0.41
CA PRO A 44 4.84 5.70 -0.26
C PRO A 44 5.00 4.18 -0.23
N VAL A 45 6.02 3.70 -0.93
CA VAL A 45 6.43 2.29 -0.93
C VAL A 45 7.94 2.16 -0.78
N ILE A 46 8.37 1.08 -0.14
CA ILE A 46 9.78 0.72 0.04
C ILE A 46 10.04 -0.56 -0.74
N VAL A 47 11.01 -0.55 -1.64
CA VAL A 47 11.43 -1.71 -2.43
C VAL A 47 12.80 -2.18 -1.95
N ILE A 48 12.90 -3.44 -1.50
CA ILE A 48 14.14 -4.09 -1.05
C ILE A 48 14.30 -5.40 -1.82
N GLY A 49 15.17 -5.40 -2.83
CA GLY A 49 15.29 -6.53 -3.76
C GLY A 49 13.94 -6.87 -4.38
N ASN A 50 13.46 -8.10 -4.15
CA ASN A 50 12.15 -8.55 -4.65
C ASN A 50 10.96 -8.25 -3.71
N ARG A 51 11.20 -7.63 -2.55
CA ARG A 51 10.16 -7.34 -1.56
C ARG A 51 9.66 -5.91 -1.71
N THR A 52 8.35 -5.74 -1.73
CA THR A 52 7.67 -4.45 -1.62
C THR A 52 7.08 -4.35 -0.21
N LYS A 53 7.31 -3.23 0.46
CA LYS A 53 6.86 -2.91 1.81
C LYS A 53 6.12 -1.57 1.76
N ILE A 54 5.06 -1.44 2.53
CA ILE A 54 4.20 -0.26 2.52
C ILE A 54 4.05 0.22 3.98
N PRO A 55 4.52 1.41 4.35
CA PRO A 55 4.32 1.92 5.71
C PRO A 55 2.82 2.06 6.01
N LYS A 56 2.32 1.41 7.08
CA LYS A 56 0.89 1.37 7.42
C LYS A 56 0.31 2.77 7.58
N GLU A 57 0.95 3.61 8.39
CA GLU A 57 0.52 4.98 8.65
C GLU A 57 0.43 5.81 7.37
N ALA A 58 1.37 5.66 6.44
CA ALA A 58 1.36 6.40 5.19
C ALA A 58 0.19 5.97 4.29
N PHE A 59 -0.06 4.66 4.19
CA PHE A 59 -1.18 4.12 3.41
C PHE A 59 -2.54 4.53 4.00
N VAL A 60 -2.71 4.38 5.32
CA VAL A 60 -3.95 4.76 6.02
C VAL A 60 -4.23 6.26 5.86
N ASN A 61 -3.23 7.11 6.04
CA ASN A 61 -3.38 8.56 5.86
C ASN A 61 -3.74 8.94 4.41
N TRP A 62 -3.20 8.24 3.42
CA TRP A 62 -3.56 8.42 2.03
C TRP A 62 -5.03 8.04 1.76
N CYS A 63 -5.50 6.90 2.29
CA CYS A 63 -6.89 6.47 2.19
C CYS A 63 -7.84 7.52 2.80
N ARG A 64 -7.53 8.02 4.01
CA ARG A 64 -8.35 9.03 4.72
C ARG A 64 -8.45 10.36 3.96
N LYS A 65 -7.41 10.74 3.21
CA LYS A 65 -7.39 11.96 2.37
C LYS A 65 -8.11 11.78 1.02
N GLY A 66 -8.74 10.64 0.77
CA GLY A 66 -9.50 10.38 -0.46
C GLY A 66 -8.61 10.09 -1.66
N GLY A 67 -7.42 9.53 -1.45
CA GLY A 67 -6.55 9.07 -2.53
C GLY A 67 -5.85 10.16 -3.33
N ARG A 68 -5.88 11.42 -2.86
CA ARG A 68 -5.16 12.54 -3.48
C ARG A 68 -3.76 12.65 -2.91
N LEU A 69 -2.77 12.74 -3.79
CA LEU A 69 -1.44 13.24 -3.43
C LEU A 69 -1.60 14.68 -2.94
N ALA A 70 -1.05 14.97 -1.76
CA ALA A 70 -0.83 16.35 -1.33
C ALA A 70 0.30 16.97 -2.14
#